data_AF-A0A1F4QMH9-F1
#
_entry.id   AF-A0A1F4QMH9-F1
#
_cell.length_a   1.000
_cell.length_b   1.000
_cell.length_c   1.000
_cell.angle_alpha   90.00
_cell.angle_beta   90.00
_cell.angle_gamma   90.00
#
_symmetry.space_group_name_H-M   'P 1'
#
loop_
_entity.id
_entity.type
_entity.pdbx_description
1 polymer ?
#
loop_
_entity_poly.entity_id
_entity_poly.type
_entity_poly.pdbx_seq_one_letter_code
_entity_poly.pdbx_strand_id
1 'polypeptide(L)'
;MQRTFKLFFSIFFFVFCAASTQNYKHADKLINLNYRDAFNQNKIHTKFKNLLEGLGCAHNVFSDYEATFATDLINPLELRAYQDACIKKLTTARRWAITESARENLTLVMLLFGATLTTVKLAGKEGGTFSVFAGLFNSVYLLHEVVSSGYDLLFQPSHPLNELEQCFAKNQCYIPQELWPIIINAFMTARQNKVDQGKALSFLEFTLGLNLFKPLPKFQRHGINVSNIINSLHERIDNFFRDYNEVNLNDLKLIKVNCAKYILSLFDRTQLRPRYIILQGPGGIGKTHFMQKLSSWIMELVPESTHYEDVVISSPQELEGNSTHPGILLQILRNQIANNKEGSIVFMDEALWINDKQMRGSIKRVFNGNFTKISTAYFGTNIKGTTVALDAPPMLICLASNNTAIEDPATAGRFDIIKFPYPSQATLVNYAYQLAKQSKLLRLSNIEIDKAAIETWIQENDIKEFRQIQANIEQNLLTV
;
A
#
# COMPACT_ATOMS: atom_id res chain seq x y z
N MET A 1 -25.33 -7.01 58.07
CA MET A 1 -25.47 -6.86 56.59
C MET A 1 -25.44 -5.38 56.15
N GLN A 2 -26.23 -4.48 56.75
CA GLN A 2 -26.25 -3.05 56.37
C GLN A 2 -24.95 -2.26 56.69
N ARG A 3 -24.30 -2.53 57.84
CA ARG A 3 -23.03 -1.86 58.22
C ARG A 3 -21.83 -2.31 57.37
N THR A 4 -21.75 -3.60 57.05
CA THR A 4 -20.72 -4.17 56.18
C THR A 4 -20.85 -3.69 54.74
N PHE A 5 -22.09 -3.51 54.24
CA PHE A 5 -22.34 -2.93 52.92
C PHE A 5 -21.93 -1.46 52.82
N LYS A 6 -22.22 -0.65 53.85
CA LYS A 6 -21.77 0.76 53.91
C LYS A 6 -20.24 0.89 53.93
N LEU A 7 -19.56 0.06 54.71
CA LEU A 7 -18.09 0.06 54.78
C LEU A 7 -17.46 -0.32 53.43
N PHE A 8 -17.99 -1.37 52.78
CA PHE A 8 -17.55 -1.79 51.45
C PHE A 8 -17.76 -0.68 50.41
N PHE A 9 -18.92 -0.02 50.43
CA PHE A 9 -19.23 1.08 49.52
C PHE A 9 -18.33 2.30 49.76
N SER A 10 -18.04 2.67 51.01
CA SER A 10 -17.12 3.76 51.34
C SER A 10 -15.68 3.46 50.92
N ILE A 11 -15.21 2.22 51.11
CA ILE A 11 -13.87 1.79 50.66
C ILE A 11 -13.80 1.81 49.12
N PHE A 12 -14.80 1.27 48.45
CA PHE A 12 -14.90 1.28 46.99
C PHE A 12 -14.89 2.71 46.42
N PHE A 13 -15.64 3.62 47.05
CA PHE A 13 -15.72 5.02 46.64
C PHE A 13 -14.38 5.76 46.85
N PHE A 14 -13.71 5.56 47.99
CA PHE A 14 -12.39 6.16 48.23
C PHE A 14 -11.31 5.63 47.27
N VAL A 15 -11.32 4.32 46.98
CA VAL A 15 -10.42 3.71 45.99
C VAL A 15 -10.70 4.23 44.58
N PHE A 16 -11.97 4.47 44.24
CA PHE A 16 -12.36 5.07 42.97
C PHE A 16 -11.85 6.50 42.80
N CYS A 17 -11.99 7.33 43.83
CA CYS A 17 -11.42 8.68 43.81
C CYS A 17 -9.88 8.63 43.72
N ALA A 18 -9.22 7.75 44.47
CA ALA A 18 -7.76 7.61 44.43
C ALA A 18 -7.25 7.15 43.05
N ALA A 19 -7.88 6.13 42.45
CA ALA A 19 -7.54 5.63 41.11
C ALA A 19 -7.71 6.71 40.02
N SER A 20 -8.71 7.60 40.16
CA SER A 20 -8.93 8.70 39.22
C SER A 20 -7.90 9.85 39.31
N THR A 21 -7.13 9.92 40.41
CA THR A 21 -6.17 11.02 40.68
C THR A 21 -4.72 10.67 40.37
N GLN A 22 -4.38 9.39 40.16
CA GLN A 22 -3.03 9.00 39.75
C GLN A 22 -2.89 9.14 38.23
N ASN A 23 -1.99 10.03 37.80
CA ASN A 23 -1.43 10.07 36.45
C ASN A 23 -0.66 8.77 36.20
N TYR A 24 -1.38 7.72 35.83
CA TYR A 24 -0.79 6.44 35.47
C TYR A 24 0.03 6.63 34.19
N LYS A 25 1.33 6.30 34.25
CA LYS A 25 2.08 5.88 33.06
C LYS A 25 1.31 4.71 32.47
N HIS A 26 0.46 4.96 31.48
CA HIS A 26 -0.43 3.97 30.87
C HIS A 26 0.39 2.78 30.35
N ALA A 27 0.42 1.68 31.11
CA ALA A 27 0.73 0.38 30.54
C ALA A 27 -0.43 0.02 29.60
N ASP A 28 -0.12 -0.37 28.37
CA ASP A 28 -1.14 -0.71 27.38
C ASP A 28 -1.96 -1.92 27.87
N LYS A 29 -3.20 -1.68 28.30
CA LYS A 29 -4.11 -2.72 28.83
C LYS A 29 -4.59 -3.70 27.76
N LEU A 30 -4.29 -3.44 26.49
CA LEU A 30 -4.57 -4.34 25.38
C LEU A 30 -3.34 -5.17 24.96
N ILE A 31 -2.24 -5.13 25.73
CA ILE A 31 -1.01 -5.88 25.45
C ILE A 31 -1.25 -7.40 25.33
N ASN A 32 -2.24 -7.92 26.05
CA ASN A 32 -2.64 -9.34 26.04
C ASN A 32 -3.89 -9.61 25.18
N LEU A 33 -4.31 -8.66 24.34
CA LEU A 33 -5.45 -8.89 23.45
C LEU A 33 -5.18 -10.10 22.53
N ASN A 34 -6.03 -11.12 22.64
CA ASN A 34 -5.97 -12.27 21.76
C ASN A 34 -6.52 -11.89 20.37
N TYR A 35 -5.62 -11.45 19.49
CA TYR A 35 -5.98 -11.02 18.14
C TYR A 35 -6.50 -12.15 17.25
N ARG A 36 -6.09 -13.41 17.50
CA ARG A 36 -6.63 -14.57 16.74
C ARG A 36 -8.13 -14.70 16.96
N ASP A 37 -8.58 -14.54 18.20
CA ASP A 37 -10.01 -14.59 18.53
C ASP A 37 -10.75 -13.30 18.18
N ALA A 38 -10.08 -12.15 18.33
CA ALA A 38 -10.66 -10.84 18.00
C ALA A 38 -10.98 -10.72 16.50
N PHE A 39 -10.11 -11.26 15.64
CA PHE A 39 -10.28 -11.27 14.18
C PHE A 39 -10.82 -12.59 13.62
N ASN A 40 -11.29 -13.51 14.46
CA ASN A 40 -12.04 -14.68 14.00
C ASN A 40 -13.48 -14.27 13.64
N GLN A 41 -13.67 -13.96 12.35
CA GLN A 41 -14.94 -13.49 11.79
C GLN A 41 -15.76 -14.58 11.12
N ASN A 42 -15.40 -15.86 11.22
CA ASN A 42 -16.04 -16.95 10.48
C ASN A 42 -17.58 -16.95 10.58
N LYS A 43 -18.12 -16.80 11.80
CA LYS A 43 -19.58 -16.73 12.02
C LYS A 43 -20.23 -15.52 11.35
N ILE A 44 -19.53 -14.38 11.30
CA ILE A 44 -20.00 -13.16 10.65
C ILE A 44 -19.97 -13.35 9.14
N HIS A 45 -18.85 -13.85 8.61
CA HIS A 45 -18.69 -14.17 7.19
C HIS A 45 -19.78 -15.12 6.69
N THR A 46 -20.06 -16.22 7.39
CA THR A 46 -21.13 -17.15 7.02
C THR A 46 -22.50 -16.46 7.01
N LYS A 47 -22.77 -15.56 7.96
CA LYS A 47 -24.04 -14.81 8.02
C LYS A 47 -24.22 -13.86 6.82
N PHE A 48 -23.15 -13.23 6.37
CA PHE A 48 -23.14 -12.25 5.28
C PHE A 48 -22.60 -12.84 3.97
N LYS A 49 -22.71 -14.16 3.76
CA LYS A 49 -22.11 -14.85 2.61
C LYS A 49 -22.50 -14.21 1.27
N ASN A 50 -23.80 -14.00 1.03
CA ASN A 50 -24.30 -13.40 -0.21
C ASN A 50 -23.74 -11.99 -0.47
N LEU A 51 -23.59 -11.18 0.59
CA LEU A 51 -22.95 -9.87 0.49
C LEU A 51 -21.49 -10.01 0.06
N LEU A 52 -20.73 -10.93 0.67
CA LEU A 52 -19.31 -11.16 0.33
C LEU A 52 -19.14 -11.68 -1.10
N GLU A 53 -20.10 -12.48 -1.59
CA GLU A 53 -20.17 -12.93 -2.99
C GLU A 53 -20.42 -11.73 -3.92
N GLY A 54 -21.41 -10.88 -3.58
CA GLY A 54 -21.70 -9.63 -4.29
C GLY A 54 -20.52 -8.65 -4.31
N LEU A 55 -19.72 -8.62 -3.25
CA LEU A 55 -18.50 -7.81 -3.14
C LEU A 55 -17.30 -8.40 -3.89
N GLY A 56 -17.38 -9.66 -4.37
CA GLY A 56 -16.28 -10.35 -5.05
C GLY A 56 -15.16 -10.81 -4.12
N CYS A 57 -15.36 -10.80 -2.80
CA CYS A 57 -14.36 -11.14 -1.80
C CYS A 57 -14.60 -12.50 -1.11
N ALA A 58 -15.69 -13.20 -1.47
CA ALA A 58 -16.03 -14.52 -0.94
C ALA A 58 -14.91 -15.56 -1.13
N HIS A 59 -14.17 -15.50 -2.23
CA HIS A 59 -13.08 -16.44 -2.53
C HIS A 59 -11.94 -16.41 -1.48
N ASN A 60 -11.66 -15.25 -0.86
CA ASN A 60 -10.67 -15.15 0.21
C ASN A 60 -11.15 -15.72 1.54
N VAL A 61 -12.45 -16.00 1.65
CA VAL A 61 -13.09 -16.36 2.91
C VAL A 61 -13.54 -17.81 2.90
N PHE A 62 -13.99 -18.30 1.75
CA PHE A 62 -14.51 -19.65 1.55
C PHE A 62 -13.69 -20.35 0.47
N SER A 63 -12.99 -21.43 0.86
CA SER A 63 -12.10 -22.21 -0.01
C SER A 63 -12.80 -22.84 -1.22
N ASP A 64 -14.12 -23.01 -1.13
CA ASP A 64 -14.92 -23.80 -2.09
C ASP A 64 -15.65 -22.91 -3.12
N TYR A 65 -15.24 -21.63 -3.23
CA TYR A 65 -15.93 -20.65 -4.06
C TYR A 65 -15.18 -20.36 -5.37
N GLU A 66 -15.80 -20.70 -6.51
CA GLU A 66 -15.34 -20.26 -7.83
C GLU A 66 -15.72 -18.78 -8.04
N ALA A 67 -14.74 -17.97 -8.46
CA ALA A 67 -14.90 -16.53 -8.60
C ALA A 67 -15.98 -16.18 -9.65
N THR A 68 -17.18 -15.88 -9.17
CA THR A 68 -18.25 -15.26 -9.95
C THR A 68 -18.21 -13.76 -9.68
N PHE A 69 -17.92 -12.96 -10.70
CA PHE A 69 -18.06 -11.50 -10.62
C PHE A 69 -19.55 -11.17 -10.63
N ALA A 70 -20.15 -11.11 -9.44
CA ALA A 70 -21.55 -10.74 -9.30
C ALA A 70 -21.75 -9.28 -9.75
N THR A 71 -22.74 -9.07 -10.61
CA THR A 71 -23.13 -7.78 -11.20
C THR A 71 -24.05 -6.96 -10.31
N ASP A 72 -24.42 -7.47 -9.14
CA ASP A 72 -25.54 -6.96 -8.37
C ASP A 72 -25.22 -5.67 -7.60
N LEU A 73 -26.25 -4.84 -7.47
CA LEU A 73 -26.21 -3.59 -6.72
C LEU A 73 -25.96 -3.92 -5.23
N ILE A 74 -24.76 -3.62 -4.73
CA ILE A 74 -24.42 -3.82 -3.31
C ILE A 74 -25.35 -2.94 -2.45
N ASN A 75 -26.14 -3.54 -1.56
CA ASN A 75 -26.99 -2.80 -0.64
C ASN A 75 -26.13 -2.09 0.42
N PRO A 76 -26.09 -0.73 0.45
CA PRO A 76 -25.23 0.00 1.38
C PRO A 76 -25.58 -0.24 2.86
N LEU A 77 -26.85 -0.56 3.16
CA LEU A 77 -27.29 -0.86 4.53
C LEU A 77 -26.76 -2.20 5.01
N GLU A 78 -26.72 -3.20 4.12
CA GLU A 78 -26.20 -4.53 4.44
C GLU A 78 -24.69 -4.49 4.65
N LEU A 79 -23.97 -3.72 3.82
CA LEU A 79 -22.53 -3.48 3.99
C LEU A 79 -22.22 -2.82 5.35
N ARG A 80 -23.00 -1.82 5.76
CA ARG A 80 -22.85 -1.20 7.09
C ARG A 80 -23.12 -2.20 8.21
N ALA A 81 -24.18 -3.00 8.10
CA ALA A 81 -24.50 -4.02 9.10
C ALA A 81 -23.40 -5.08 9.26
N TYR A 82 -22.75 -5.47 8.15
CA TYR A 82 -21.57 -6.34 8.16
C TYR A 82 -20.41 -5.67 8.91
N GLN A 83 -20.05 -4.45 8.52
CA GLN A 83 -18.95 -3.70 9.14
C GLN A 83 -19.16 -3.49 10.64
N ASP A 84 -20.38 -3.14 11.05
CA ASP A 84 -20.74 -2.95 12.46
C ASP A 84 -20.65 -4.26 13.25
N ALA A 85 -21.01 -5.40 12.67
CA ALA A 85 -20.85 -6.70 13.30
C ALA A 85 -19.37 -7.04 13.53
N CYS A 86 -18.51 -6.75 12.54
CA CYS A 86 -17.06 -6.95 12.65
C CYS A 86 -16.44 -6.06 13.73
N ILE A 87 -16.79 -4.76 13.75
CA ILE A 87 -16.32 -3.83 14.79
C ILE A 87 -16.81 -4.30 16.17
N LYS A 88 -18.08 -4.69 16.31
CA LYS A 88 -18.64 -5.15 17.57
C LYS A 88 -17.89 -6.35 18.13
N LYS A 89 -17.45 -7.29 17.27
CA LYS A 89 -16.61 -8.43 17.67
C LYS A 89 -15.26 -7.98 18.22
N LEU A 90 -14.57 -7.06 17.53
CA LEU A 90 -13.31 -6.47 18.00
C LEU A 90 -13.48 -5.70 19.31
N THR A 91 -14.49 -4.83 19.41
CA THR A 91 -14.79 -4.07 20.64
C THR A 91 -15.09 -5.00 21.81
N THR A 92 -15.81 -6.10 21.56
CA THR A 92 -16.07 -7.12 22.60
C THR A 92 -14.77 -7.75 23.07
N ALA A 93 -13.87 -8.14 22.16
CA ALA A 93 -12.56 -8.69 22.51
C ALA A 93 -11.70 -7.69 23.31
N ARG A 94 -11.67 -6.41 22.90
CA ARG A 94 -10.99 -5.34 23.66
C ARG A 94 -11.55 -5.20 25.08
N ARG A 95 -12.87 -5.20 25.24
CA ARG A 95 -13.52 -5.15 26.56
C ARG A 95 -13.12 -6.34 27.43
N TRP A 96 -13.09 -7.55 26.86
CA TRP A 96 -12.66 -8.75 27.57
C TRP A 96 -11.19 -8.67 28.02
N ALA A 97 -10.29 -8.13 27.18
CA ALA A 97 -8.89 -7.93 27.51
C ALA A 97 -8.70 -6.87 28.62
N ILE A 98 -9.33 -5.68 28.50
CA ILE A 98 -9.24 -4.61 29.51
C ILE A 98 -9.74 -5.08 30.88
N THR A 99 -10.75 -5.95 30.90
CA THR A 99 -11.37 -6.46 32.13
C THR A 99 -10.75 -7.76 32.64
N GLU A 100 -9.71 -8.30 32.01
CA GLU A 100 -9.11 -9.58 32.42
C GLU A 100 -8.63 -9.56 33.86
N SER A 101 -7.72 -8.65 34.20
CA SER A 101 -7.23 -8.47 35.57
C SER A 101 -8.36 -8.14 36.54
N ALA A 102 -9.34 -7.33 36.14
CA ALA A 102 -10.50 -7.02 36.97
C ALA A 102 -11.37 -8.25 37.28
N ARG A 103 -11.56 -9.16 36.31
CA ARG A 103 -12.32 -10.40 36.50
C ARG A 103 -11.59 -11.37 37.43
N GLU A 104 -10.28 -11.52 37.25
CA GLU A 104 -9.43 -12.34 38.12
C GLU A 104 -9.43 -11.79 39.55
N ASN A 105 -9.20 -10.49 39.70
CA ASN A 105 -9.17 -9.83 41.00
C ASN A 105 -10.53 -9.79 41.68
N LEU A 106 -11.63 -9.61 40.94
CA LEU A 106 -12.98 -9.69 41.52
C LEU A 106 -13.27 -11.10 42.03
N THR A 107 -12.81 -12.13 41.32
CA THR A 107 -12.91 -13.52 41.77
C THR A 107 -12.08 -13.75 43.04
N LEU A 108 -10.84 -13.23 43.09
CA LEU A 108 -9.98 -13.30 44.28
C LEU A 108 -10.56 -12.53 45.47
N VAL A 109 -11.13 -11.34 45.25
CA VAL A 109 -11.84 -10.57 46.29
C VAL A 109 -13.02 -11.36 46.82
N MET A 110 -13.83 -11.98 45.96
CA MET A 110 -14.95 -12.82 46.39
C MET A 110 -14.50 -14.02 47.22
N LEU A 111 -13.42 -14.70 46.80
CA LEU A 111 -12.83 -15.82 47.54
C LEU A 111 -12.25 -15.40 48.89
N LEU A 112 -11.49 -14.30 48.94
CA LEU A 112 -10.92 -13.73 50.16
C LEU A 112 -12.02 -13.30 51.13
N PHE A 113 -13.08 -12.67 50.64
CA PHE A 113 -14.23 -12.26 51.44
C PHE A 113 -15.00 -13.47 51.98
N GLY A 114 -15.19 -14.50 51.16
CA GLY A 114 -15.75 -15.78 51.58
C GLY A 114 -14.94 -16.44 52.70
N ALA A 115 -13.61 -16.47 52.55
CA ALA A 115 -12.68 -17.03 53.54
C ALA A 115 -12.60 -16.20 54.84
N THR A 116 -12.70 -14.88 54.76
CA THR A 116 -12.76 -14.03 55.96
C THR A 116 -14.10 -14.19 56.70
N LEU A 117 -15.22 -14.32 55.98
CA LEU A 117 -16.52 -14.58 56.60
C LEU A 117 -16.57 -15.95 57.31
N THR A 118 -15.97 -16.99 56.74
CA THR A 118 -15.92 -18.32 57.36
C THR A 118 -15.00 -18.34 58.58
N THR A 119 -13.82 -17.72 58.51
CA THR A 119 -12.90 -17.61 59.66
C THR A 119 -13.50 -16.80 60.81
N VAL A 120 -14.21 -15.69 60.54
CA VAL A 120 -14.95 -14.93 61.57
C VAL A 120 -16.07 -15.75 62.21
N LYS A 121 -16.77 -16.60 61.43
CA LYS A 121 -17.80 -17.50 61.96
C LYS A 121 -17.22 -18.63 62.80
N LEU A 122 -16.03 -19.14 62.45
CA LEU A 122 -15.39 -20.29 63.11
C LEU A 122 -14.52 -19.90 64.32
N ALA A 123 -13.89 -18.72 64.32
CA ALA A 123 -12.86 -18.37 65.31
C ALA A 123 -13.39 -17.79 66.64
N GLY A 124 -14.69 -17.51 66.76
CA GLY A 124 -15.21 -16.81 67.94
C GLY A 124 -14.64 -15.39 68.09
N LYS A 125 -15.16 -14.61 69.05
CA LYS A 125 -14.97 -13.15 69.14
C LYS A 125 -13.53 -12.65 69.36
N GLU A 126 -12.54 -13.50 69.60
CA GLU A 126 -11.22 -13.04 70.09
C GLU A 126 -10.00 -13.42 69.23
N GLY A 127 -10.14 -14.26 68.18
CA GLY A 127 -8.97 -14.74 67.39
C GLY A 127 -8.82 -14.19 65.96
N GLY A 128 -9.78 -13.41 65.43
CA GLY A 128 -9.90 -13.15 63.99
C GLY A 128 -9.38 -11.81 63.46
N THR A 129 -8.81 -10.93 64.29
CA THR A 129 -8.61 -9.51 63.91
C THR A 129 -7.51 -9.28 62.87
N PHE A 130 -6.38 -9.98 62.95
CA PHE A 130 -5.27 -9.80 62.00
C PHE A 130 -5.56 -10.41 60.62
N SER A 131 -6.19 -11.59 60.56
CA SER A 131 -6.58 -12.25 59.31
C SER A 131 -7.72 -11.49 58.59
N VAL A 132 -8.66 -10.92 59.34
CA VAL A 132 -9.69 -10.02 58.79
C VAL A 132 -9.08 -8.71 58.28
N PHE A 133 -8.12 -8.13 59.01
CA PHE A 133 -7.42 -6.92 58.57
C PHE A 133 -6.60 -7.17 57.29
N ALA A 134 -5.82 -8.25 57.25
CA ALA A 134 -5.04 -8.63 56.06
C ALA A 134 -5.96 -8.95 54.85
N GLY A 135 -7.09 -9.64 55.08
CA GLY A 135 -8.09 -9.91 54.05
C GLY A 135 -8.75 -8.63 53.51
N LEU A 136 -9.06 -7.67 54.39
CA LEU A 136 -9.61 -6.36 54.00
C LEU A 136 -8.60 -5.52 53.23
N PHE A 137 -7.35 -5.43 53.69
CA PHE A 137 -6.31 -4.63 53.04
C PHE A 137 -5.93 -5.19 51.67
N ASN A 138 -5.78 -6.51 51.55
CA ASN A 138 -5.58 -7.17 50.26
C ASN A 138 -6.77 -6.98 49.32
N SER A 139 -8.00 -7.00 49.84
CA SER A 139 -9.20 -6.73 49.03
C SER A 139 -9.24 -5.28 48.51
N VAL A 140 -8.78 -4.31 49.30
CA VAL A 140 -8.68 -2.90 48.86
C VAL A 140 -7.70 -2.75 47.70
N TYR A 141 -6.53 -3.41 47.79
CA TYR A 141 -5.54 -3.40 46.72
C TYR A 141 -6.07 -4.07 45.44
N LEU A 142 -6.78 -5.19 45.55
CA LEU A 142 -7.38 -5.87 44.39
C LEU A 142 -8.56 -5.08 43.79
N LEU A 143 -9.35 -4.40 44.61
CA LEU A 143 -10.44 -3.52 44.16
C LEU A 143 -9.92 -2.33 43.35
N HIS A 144 -8.71 -1.85 43.65
CA HIS A 144 -8.08 -0.80 42.86
C HIS A 144 -7.94 -1.20 41.38
N GLU A 145 -7.49 -2.42 41.09
CA GLU A 145 -7.39 -2.91 39.72
C GLU A 145 -8.76 -3.05 39.05
N VAL A 146 -9.79 -3.50 39.79
CA VAL A 146 -11.18 -3.57 39.29
C VAL A 146 -11.71 -2.20 38.87
N VAL A 147 -11.46 -1.18 39.71
CA VAL A 147 -11.88 0.19 39.43
C VAL A 147 -11.10 0.80 38.27
N SER A 148 -9.79 0.55 38.20
CA SER A 148 -8.95 1.03 37.09
C SER A 148 -9.41 0.49 35.73
N SER A 149 -9.73 -0.80 35.64
CA SER A 149 -10.29 -1.40 34.42
C SER A 149 -11.67 -0.82 34.07
N GLY A 150 -12.48 -0.49 35.09
CA GLY A 150 -13.77 0.17 34.90
C GLY A 150 -13.63 1.59 34.32
N TYR A 151 -12.63 2.34 34.79
CA TYR A 151 -12.27 3.64 34.24
C TYR A 151 -11.75 3.51 32.80
N ASP A 152 -10.85 2.56 32.53
CA ASP A 152 -10.29 2.32 31.19
C ASP A 152 -11.35 1.87 30.18
N LEU A 153 -12.42 1.21 30.62
CA LEU A 153 -13.57 0.89 29.78
C LEU A 153 -14.37 2.13 29.36
N LEU A 154 -14.51 3.10 30.26
CA LEU A 154 -15.24 4.36 30.03
C LEU A 154 -14.39 5.36 29.23
N PHE A 155 -13.08 5.38 29.48
CA PHE A 155 -12.11 6.31 28.91
C PHE A 155 -10.96 5.54 28.26
N GLN A 156 -11.26 4.82 27.17
CA GLN A 156 -10.25 4.03 26.47
C GLN A 156 -9.12 4.93 25.95
N PRO A 157 -7.84 4.65 26.30
CA PRO A 157 -6.72 5.41 25.79
C PRO A 157 -6.64 5.27 24.26
N SER A 158 -6.47 6.40 23.58
CA SER A 158 -6.27 6.43 22.13
C SER A 158 -4.89 5.87 21.79
N HIS A 159 -4.85 4.83 20.97
CA HIS A 159 -3.61 4.24 20.45
C HIS A 159 -3.66 4.23 18.92
N PRO A 160 -2.57 4.56 18.18
CA PRO A 160 -2.56 4.58 16.71
C PRO A 160 -3.05 3.26 16.08
N LEU A 161 -2.73 2.14 16.74
CA LEU A 161 -3.17 0.80 16.32
C LEU A 161 -4.69 0.62 16.33
N ASN A 162 -5.44 1.42 17.11
CA ASN A 162 -6.89 1.27 17.24
C ASN A 162 -7.61 1.46 15.91
N GLU A 163 -7.12 2.34 15.04
CA GLU A 163 -7.67 2.61 13.71
C GLU A 163 -7.33 1.51 12.72
N LEU A 164 -6.07 1.05 12.74
CA LEU A 164 -5.60 -0.06 11.90
C LEU A 164 -6.35 -1.37 12.24
N GLU A 165 -6.60 -1.66 13.51
CA GLU A 165 -7.38 -2.81 13.95
C GLU A 165 -8.82 -2.74 13.42
N GLN A 166 -9.45 -1.56 13.43
CA GLN A 166 -10.79 -1.37 12.88
C GLN A 166 -10.79 -1.51 11.35
N CYS A 167 -9.77 -0.97 10.67
CA CYS A 167 -9.61 -1.10 9.23
C CYS A 167 -9.49 -2.58 8.84
N PHE A 168 -8.62 -3.33 9.52
CA PHE A 168 -8.48 -4.77 9.30
C PHE A 168 -9.79 -5.51 9.58
N ALA A 169 -10.46 -5.24 10.70
CA ALA A 169 -11.73 -5.89 11.02
C ALA A 169 -12.81 -5.66 9.94
N LYS A 170 -12.89 -4.45 9.36
CA LYS A 170 -13.89 -4.14 8.32
C LYS A 170 -13.55 -4.73 6.96
N ASN A 171 -12.26 -4.79 6.63
CA ASN A 171 -11.76 -5.09 5.29
C ASN A 171 -11.09 -6.47 5.18
N GLN A 172 -11.10 -7.28 6.24
CA GLN A 172 -10.44 -8.59 6.29
C GLN A 172 -10.78 -9.48 5.09
N CYS A 173 -12.05 -9.46 4.64
CA CYS A 173 -12.52 -10.23 3.50
C CYS A 173 -11.85 -9.83 2.17
N TYR A 174 -11.39 -8.58 2.02
CA TYR A 174 -10.71 -8.09 0.82
C TYR A 174 -9.20 -8.40 0.78
N ILE A 175 -8.67 -9.02 1.83
CA ILE A 175 -7.26 -9.36 1.96
C ILE A 175 -7.13 -10.88 1.76
N PRO A 176 -6.16 -11.36 0.96
CA PRO A 176 -5.88 -12.80 0.81
C PRO A 176 -5.78 -13.51 2.16
N GLN A 177 -6.40 -14.69 2.26
CA GLN A 177 -6.50 -15.44 3.52
C GLN A 177 -5.13 -15.78 4.11
N GLU A 178 -4.16 -16.04 3.22
CA GLU A 178 -2.78 -16.36 3.57
C GLU A 178 -2.08 -15.24 4.34
N LEU A 179 -2.49 -13.99 4.14
CA LEU A 179 -1.93 -12.84 4.84
C LEU A 179 -2.51 -12.63 6.24
N TRP A 180 -3.68 -13.19 6.55
CA TRP A 180 -4.35 -12.93 7.83
C TRP A 180 -3.48 -13.31 9.04
N PRO A 181 -2.83 -14.50 9.10
CA PRO A 181 -1.98 -14.83 10.25
C PRO A 181 -0.77 -13.91 10.38
N ILE A 182 -0.20 -13.45 9.26
CA ILE A 182 0.96 -12.54 9.25
C ILE A 182 0.56 -11.17 9.82
N ILE A 183 -0.58 -10.63 9.36
CA ILE A 183 -1.14 -9.37 9.84
C ILE A 183 -1.50 -9.46 11.34
N ILE A 184 -2.14 -10.57 11.76
CA ILE A 184 -2.48 -10.82 13.16
C ILE A 184 -1.23 -10.85 14.04
N ASN A 185 -0.15 -11.48 13.58
CA ASN A 185 1.12 -11.48 14.30
C ASN A 185 1.74 -10.08 14.37
N ALA A 186 1.67 -9.28 13.30
CA ALA A 186 2.14 -7.90 13.31
C ALA A 186 1.35 -7.02 14.31
N PHE A 187 0.03 -7.21 14.44
CA PHE A 187 -0.77 -6.54 15.48
C PHE A 187 -0.33 -6.92 16.90
N MET A 188 0.00 -8.20 17.14
CA MET A 188 0.57 -8.65 18.43
C MET A 188 1.92 -7.96 18.70
N THR A 189 2.84 -7.98 17.73
CA THR A 189 4.15 -7.33 17.85
C THR A 189 4.03 -5.83 18.11
N ALA A 190 3.13 -5.14 17.40
CA ALA A 190 2.93 -3.70 17.53
C ALA A 190 2.42 -3.26 18.91
N ARG A 191 1.76 -4.14 19.67
CA ARG A 191 1.35 -3.86 21.06
C ARG A 191 2.34 -4.35 22.11
N GLN A 192 2.96 -5.50 21.88
CA GLN A 192 3.77 -6.16 22.91
C GLN A 192 5.22 -5.69 22.91
N ASN A 193 5.77 -5.29 21.77
CA ASN A 193 7.18 -4.99 21.61
C ASN A 193 7.39 -3.53 21.18
N LYS A 194 7.80 -2.68 22.13
CA LYS A 194 8.09 -1.26 21.87
C LYS A 194 9.24 -1.03 20.90
N VAL A 195 10.19 -1.96 20.79
CA VAL A 195 11.37 -1.83 19.91
C VAL A 195 10.96 -2.04 18.45
N ASP A 196 10.15 -3.06 18.17
CA ASP A 196 9.72 -3.39 16.81
C ASP A 196 8.38 -2.77 16.43
N GLN A 197 7.75 -1.99 17.33
CA GLN A 197 6.47 -1.34 17.11
C GLN A 197 6.44 -0.51 15.82
N GLY A 198 7.48 0.30 15.56
CA GLY A 198 7.54 1.13 14.35
C GLY A 198 7.51 0.30 13.06
N LYS A 199 8.31 -0.77 12.99
CA LYS A 199 8.34 -1.67 11.84
C LYS A 199 7.00 -2.39 11.63
N ALA A 200 6.40 -2.86 12.72
CA ALA A 200 5.11 -3.54 12.67
C ALA A 200 3.99 -2.58 12.23
N LEU A 201 4.00 -1.33 12.69
CA LEU A 201 3.04 -0.31 12.25
C LEU A 201 3.18 -0.02 10.75
N SER A 202 4.40 0.21 10.26
CA SER A 202 4.63 0.43 8.82
C SER A 202 4.19 -0.77 7.97
N PHE A 203 4.43 -1.99 8.45
CA PHE A 203 3.94 -3.21 7.80
C PHE A 203 2.41 -3.28 7.74
N LEU A 204 1.74 -2.95 8.85
CA LEU A 204 0.28 -2.93 8.92
C LEU A 204 -0.31 -1.85 8.01
N GLU A 205 0.23 -0.64 8.02
CA GLU A 205 -0.20 0.46 7.15
C GLU A 205 -0.03 0.13 5.66
N PHE A 206 1.07 -0.54 5.31
CA PHE A 206 1.29 -1.02 3.95
C PHE A 206 0.28 -2.09 3.56
N THR A 207 0.19 -3.16 4.37
CA THR A 207 -0.60 -4.35 4.03
C THR A 207 -2.10 -4.09 4.05
N LEU A 208 -2.59 -3.24 4.96
CA LEU A 208 -4.00 -2.82 4.98
C LEU A 208 -4.36 -1.89 3.82
N GLY A 209 -3.37 -1.32 3.14
CA GLY A 209 -3.55 -0.62 1.86
C GLY A 209 -3.81 -1.56 0.68
N LEU A 210 -3.46 -2.85 0.79
CA LEU A 210 -3.63 -3.86 -0.26
C LEU A 210 -5.02 -4.52 -0.20
N ASN A 211 -6.08 -3.72 -0.35
CA ASN A 211 -7.47 -4.21 -0.43
C ASN A 211 -7.80 -4.72 -1.83
N LEU A 212 -7.11 -5.79 -2.26
CA LEU A 212 -7.08 -6.31 -3.63
C LEU A 212 -8.46 -6.62 -4.23
N PHE A 213 -9.38 -7.09 -3.40
CA PHE A 213 -10.70 -7.55 -3.84
C PHE A 213 -11.79 -6.53 -3.56
N LYS A 214 -11.43 -5.34 -3.06
CA LYS A 214 -12.41 -4.28 -2.90
C LYS A 214 -12.86 -3.87 -4.31
N PRO A 215 -14.16 -3.92 -4.62
CA PRO A 215 -14.64 -3.56 -5.94
C PRO A 215 -14.23 -2.12 -6.23
N LEU A 216 -13.38 -1.95 -7.24
CA LEU A 216 -13.02 -0.63 -7.74
C LEU A 216 -14.31 0.02 -8.27
N PRO A 217 -14.55 1.33 -8.01
CA PRO A 217 -15.70 2.03 -8.56
C PRO A 217 -15.75 1.75 -10.06
N LYS A 218 -16.88 1.24 -10.56
CA LYS A 218 -17.01 0.72 -11.91
C LYS A 218 -16.54 1.79 -12.89
N PHE A 219 -15.37 1.58 -13.48
CA PHE A 219 -14.99 2.19 -14.74
C PHE A 219 -16.21 2.02 -15.67
N GLN A 220 -16.79 3.11 -16.17
CA GLN A 220 -18.03 3.03 -16.97
C GLN A 220 -17.69 2.39 -18.32
N ARG A 221 -17.71 1.06 -18.38
CA ARG A 221 -17.37 0.26 -19.57
C ARG A 221 -18.42 0.37 -20.68
N HIS A 222 -19.62 0.87 -20.37
CA HIS A 222 -20.74 0.92 -21.31
C HIS A 222 -20.58 2.06 -22.33
N GLY A 223 -20.63 1.72 -23.62
CA GLY A 223 -20.60 2.69 -24.73
C GLY A 223 -19.19 3.09 -25.20
N ILE A 224 -18.12 2.57 -24.59
CA ILE A 224 -16.75 2.89 -24.98
C ILE A 224 -16.31 2.02 -26.16
N ASN A 225 -15.98 2.65 -27.29
CA ASN A 225 -15.37 1.97 -28.43
C ASN A 225 -13.84 1.89 -28.22
N VAL A 226 -13.39 0.75 -27.69
CA VAL A 226 -11.97 0.49 -27.40
C VAL A 226 -11.10 0.60 -28.65
N SER A 227 -11.61 0.22 -29.83
CA SER A 227 -10.87 0.36 -31.09
C SER A 227 -10.60 1.83 -31.45
N ASN A 228 -11.57 2.72 -31.23
CA ASN A 228 -11.38 4.15 -31.46
C ASN A 228 -10.32 4.73 -30.51
N ILE A 229 -10.34 4.34 -29.23
CA ILE A 229 -9.33 4.76 -28.26
C ILE A 229 -7.93 4.33 -28.70
N ILE A 230 -7.78 3.08 -29.12
CA ILE A 230 -6.50 2.54 -29.60
C ILE A 230 -6.01 3.30 -30.83
N ASN A 231 -6.89 3.55 -31.80
CA ASN A 231 -6.56 4.29 -33.02
C ASN A 231 -6.13 5.73 -32.70
N SER A 232 -6.88 6.44 -31.85
CA SER A 232 -6.51 7.80 -31.42
C SER A 232 -5.19 7.84 -30.65
N LEU A 233 -4.89 6.82 -29.83
CA LEU A 233 -3.59 6.72 -29.18
C LEU A 233 -2.47 6.49 -30.19
N HIS A 234 -2.68 5.62 -31.18
CA HIS A 234 -1.70 5.36 -32.24
C HIS A 234 -1.40 6.61 -33.05
N GLU A 235 -2.41 7.41 -33.39
CA GLU A 235 -2.23 8.69 -34.07
C GLU A 235 -1.41 9.69 -33.25
N ARG A 236 -1.66 9.78 -31.93
CA ARG A 236 -0.87 10.65 -31.03
C ARG A 236 0.59 10.21 -30.93
N ILE A 237 0.82 8.90 -30.84
CA ILE A 237 2.17 8.32 -30.87
C ILE A 237 2.86 8.64 -32.21
N ASP A 238 2.18 8.46 -33.34
CA ASP A 238 2.72 8.78 -34.66
C ASP A 238 3.09 10.25 -34.77
N ASN A 239 2.19 11.14 -34.33
CA ASN A 239 2.41 12.58 -34.35
C ASN A 239 3.63 12.98 -33.51
N PHE A 240 3.85 12.35 -32.36
CA PHE A 240 5.03 12.61 -31.54
C PHE A 240 6.33 12.20 -32.23
N PHE A 241 6.35 11.04 -32.87
CA PHE A 241 7.55 10.54 -33.55
C PHE A 241 7.83 11.22 -34.90
N ARG A 242 6.93 12.07 -35.42
CA ARG A 242 7.21 12.92 -36.60
C ARG A 242 8.35 13.91 -36.35
N ASP A 243 8.55 14.31 -35.10
CA ASP A 243 9.59 15.25 -34.69
C ASP A 243 10.97 14.59 -34.54
N TYR A 244 11.11 13.32 -34.91
CA TYR A 244 12.30 12.49 -34.74
C TYR A 244 12.82 11.93 -36.07
N ASN A 245 14.14 11.72 -36.14
CA ASN A 245 14.82 11.18 -37.32
C ASN A 245 14.79 9.65 -37.35
N GLU A 246 14.76 9.07 -38.57
CA GLU A 246 15.05 7.64 -38.80
C GLU A 246 14.25 6.67 -37.90
N VAL A 247 12.96 6.95 -37.71
CA VAL A 247 12.10 6.12 -36.85
C VAL A 247 11.97 4.71 -37.43
N ASN A 248 12.46 3.72 -36.67
CA ASN A 248 12.29 2.32 -37.01
C ASN A 248 10.80 1.92 -36.88
N LEU A 249 10.17 1.57 -38.00
CA LEU A 249 8.76 1.19 -38.05
C LEU A 249 8.43 -0.04 -37.18
N ASN A 250 9.39 -0.96 -37.02
CA ASN A 250 9.19 -2.14 -36.16
C ASN A 250 9.14 -1.73 -34.68
N ASP A 251 10.04 -0.83 -34.25
CA ASP A 251 10.09 -0.36 -32.87
C ASP A 251 8.83 0.46 -32.54
N LEU A 252 8.38 1.31 -33.46
CA LEU A 252 7.13 2.05 -33.33
C LEU A 252 5.91 1.12 -33.23
N LYS A 253 5.90 0.03 -34.03
CA LYS A 253 4.86 -1.00 -33.96
C LYS A 253 4.85 -1.70 -32.59
N LEU A 254 6.02 -2.00 -32.00
CA LEU A 254 6.12 -2.61 -30.68
C LEU A 254 5.53 -1.71 -29.58
N ILE A 255 5.81 -0.40 -29.61
CA ILE A 255 5.18 0.57 -28.69
C ILE A 255 3.65 0.48 -28.82
N LYS A 256 3.13 0.62 -30.04
CA LYS A 256 1.69 0.64 -30.33
C LYS A 256 1.00 -0.65 -29.88
N VAL A 257 1.61 -1.80 -30.12
CA VAL A 257 1.08 -3.13 -29.74
C VAL A 257 1.02 -3.27 -28.22
N ASN A 258 2.06 -2.88 -27.49
CA ASN A 258 2.06 -2.97 -26.04
C ASN A 258 1.04 -2.02 -25.40
N CYS A 259 0.95 -0.79 -25.90
CA CYS A 259 -0.06 0.17 -25.43
C CYS A 259 -1.48 -0.34 -25.70
N ALA A 260 -1.75 -0.87 -26.89
CA ALA A 260 -3.06 -1.44 -27.24
C ALA A 260 -3.41 -2.63 -26.34
N LYS A 261 -2.46 -3.55 -26.10
CA LYS A 261 -2.66 -4.69 -25.21
C LYS A 261 -2.86 -4.25 -23.75
N TYR A 262 -2.16 -3.22 -23.30
CA TYR A 262 -2.37 -2.64 -21.97
C TYR A 262 -3.79 -2.08 -21.85
N ILE A 263 -4.22 -1.25 -22.81
CA ILE A 263 -5.59 -0.72 -22.84
C ILE A 263 -6.60 -1.85 -22.81
N LEU A 264 -6.48 -2.86 -23.68
CA LEU A 264 -7.38 -4.02 -23.69
C LEU A 264 -7.45 -4.71 -22.32
N SER A 265 -6.32 -4.86 -21.62
CA SER A 265 -6.29 -5.48 -20.28
C SER A 265 -6.98 -4.65 -19.19
N LEU A 266 -7.19 -3.33 -19.37
CA LEU A 266 -7.99 -2.52 -18.46
C LEU A 266 -9.49 -2.84 -18.57
N PHE A 267 -9.97 -3.24 -19.75
CA PHE A 267 -11.37 -3.56 -20.01
C PHE A 267 -11.67 -5.06 -19.82
N ASP A 268 -10.73 -5.92 -20.19
CA ASP A 268 -10.85 -7.38 -20.14
C ASP A 268 -9.81 -8.00 -19.20
N ARG A 269 -10.29 -8.52 -18.07
CA ARG A 269 -9.46 -9.14 -17.02
C ARG A 269 -8.99 -10.55 -17.38
N THR A 270 -9.28 -11.05 -18.58
CA THR A 270 -8.76 -12.36 -19.04
C THR A 270 -7.27 -12.31 -19.42
N GLN A 271 -6.69 -11.12 -19.66
CA GLN A 271 -5.28 -10.94 -20.03
C GLN A 271 -4.50 -10.06 -19.05
N LEU A 272 -4.31 -10.54 -17.81
CA LEU A 272 -3.56 -9.86 -16.73
C LEU A 272 -2.03 -9.98 -16.86
N ARG A 273 -1.48 -9.79 -18.07
CA ARG A 273 -0.02 -9.82 -18.26
C ARG A 273 0.56 -8.41 -18.31
N PRO A 274 1.45 -8.04 -17.38
CA PRO A 274 2.25 -6.83 -17.49
C PRO A 274 2.98 -6.76 -18.84
N ARG A 275 3.12 -5.54 -19.36
CA ARG A 275 3.85 -5.23 -20.59
C ARG A 275 5.17 -4.60 -20.21
N TYR A 276 6.25 -5.13 -20.76
CA TYR A 276 7.61 -4.72 -20.42
C TYR A 276 8.28 -4.15 -21.66
N ILE A 277 8.64 -2.88 -21.59
CA ILE A 277 9.26 -2.14 -22.68
C ILE A 277 10.58 -1.55 -22.21
N ILE A 278 11.59 -1.52 -23.08
CA ILE A 278 12.82 -0.77 -22.83
C ILE A 278 13.02 0.27 -23.92
N LEU A 279 13.17 1.52 -23.51
CA LEU A 279 13.58 2.64 -24.36
C LEU A 279 15.10 2.78 -24.27
N GLN A 280 15.81 2.29 -25.27
CA GLN A 280 17.26 2.40 -25.41
C GLN A 280 17.60 3.63 -26.26
N GLY A 281 18.45 4.50 -25.75
CA GLY A 281 18.90 5.68 -26.47
C GLY A 281 19.81 6.51 -25.58
N PRO A 282 20.64 7.44 -26.08
CA PRO A 282 21.43 8.29 -25.20
C PRO A 282 20.56 9.17 -24.29
N GLY A 283 21.21 9.80 -23.31
CA GLY A 283 20.53 10.76 -22.43
C GLY A 283 20.01 11.97 -23.21
N GLY A 284 18.98 12.65 -22.70
CA GLY A 284 18.57 13.94 -23.26
C GLY A 284 17.86 13.92 -24.63
N ILE A 285 17.46 12.75 -25.15
CA ILE A 285 16.70 12.63 -26.41
C ILE A 285 15.17 12.66 -26.24
N GLY A 286 14.66 12.78 -25.00
CA GLY A 286 13.22 12.91 -24.73
C GLY A 286 12.47 11.64 -24.33
N LYS A 287 13.15 10.57 -23.89
CA LYS A 287 12.51 9.34 -23.38
C LYS A 287 11.50 9.62 -22.24
N THR A 288 11.94 10.38 -21.23
CA THR A 288 11.11 10.80 -20.09
C THR A 288 9.92 11.65 -20.55
N HIS A 289 10.15 12.60 -21.47
CA HIS A 289 9.09 13.44 -22.03
C HIS A 289 8.05 12.62 -22.81
N PHE A 290 8.48 11.63 -23.61
CA PHE A 290 7.58 10.70 -24.29
C PHE A 290 6.70 9.95 -23.29
N MET A 291 7.27 9.42 -22.20
CA MET A 291 6.51 8.65 -21.22
C MET A 291 5.50 9.50 -20.44
N GLN A 292 5.83 10.76 -20.12
CA GLN A 292 4.90 11.71 -19.53
C GLN A 292 3.74 12.06 -20.48
N LYS A 293 4.02 12.22 -21.78
CA LYS A 293 2.98 12.45 -22.79
C LYS A 293 2.12 11.21 -23.02
N LEU A 294 2.74 10.03 -23.07
CA LEU A 294 2.03 8.77 -23.23
C LEU A 294 1.06 8.53 -22.08
N SER A 295 1.50 8.76 -20.84
CA SER A 295 0.63 8.63 -19.67
C SER A 295 -0.51 9.65 -19.69
N SER A 296 -0.24 10.91 -20.07
CA SER A 296 -1.29 11.93 -20.18
C SER A 296 -2.31 11.55 -21.26
N TRP A 297 -1.88 11.07 -22.42
CA TRP A 297 -2.79 10.65 -23.49
C TRP A 297 -3.66 9.46 -23.08
N ILE A 298 -3.08 8.47 -22.39
CA ILE A 298 -3.85 7.32 -21.90
C ILE A 298 -4.87 7.77 -20.85
N MET A 299 -4.50 8.65 -19.91
CA MET A 299 -5.42 9.18 -18.91
C MET A 299 -6.51 10.07 -19.51
N GLU A 300 -6.25 10.78 -20.61
CA GLU A 300 -7.25 11.55 -21.34
C GLU A 300 -8.24 10.64 -22.09
N LEU A 301 -7.74 9.59 -22.75
CA LEU A 301 -8.56 8.67 -23.54
C LEU A 301 -9.31 7.66 -22.68
N VAL A 302 -8.77 7.34 -21.50
CA VAL A 302 -9.30 6.39 -20.54
C VAL A 302 -9.29 7.04 -19.15
N PRO A 303 -10.23 7.97 -18.87
CA PRO A 303 -10.24 8.70 -17.62
C PRO A 303 -10.35 7.79 -16.40
N GLU A 304 -9.62 8.15 -15.35
CA GLU A 304 -9.64 7.46 -14.06
C GLU A 304 -9.19 5.98 -14.04
N SER A 305 -8.69 5.42 -15.15
CA SER A 305 -8.30 4.00 -15.19
C SER A 305 -6.93 3.70 -14.64
N THR A 306 -5.99 4.64 -14.77
CA THR A 306 -4.57 4.35 -14.67
C THR A 306 -3.87 5.23 -13.63
N HIS A 307 -2.95 4.64 -12.88
CA HIS A 307 -1.98 5.35 -12.04
C HIS A 307 -0.65 5.49 -12.79
N TYR A 308 0.00 6.65 -12.72
CA TYR A 308 1.36 6.84 -13.27
C TYR A 308 2.35 6.98 -12.14
N GLU A 309 3.44 6.23 -12.21
CA GLU A 309 4.58 6.34 -11.30
C GLU A 309 5.89 6.48 -12.06
N ASP A 310 6.75 7.36 -11.56
CA ASP A 310 8.13 7.53 -11.99
C ASP A 310 9.05 7.06 -10.87
N VAL A 311 9.96 6.15 -11.17
CA VAL A 311 10.72 5.39 -10.18
C VAL A 311 12.18 5.33 -10.59
N VAL A 312 13.06 5.50 -9.61
CA VAL A 312 14.50 5.23 -9.75
C VAL A 312 14.86 4.08 -8.80
N ILE A 313 15.52 3.06 -9.33
CA ILE A 313 15.91 1.87 -8.55
C ILE A 313 17.42 1.90 -8.34
N SER A 314 17.82 1.87 -7.07
CA SER A 314 19.21 1.95 -6.65
C SER A 314 19.72 0.64 -6.04
N SER A 315 18.83 -0.24 -5.58
CA SER A 315 19.22 -1.45 -4.84
C SER A 315 18.39 -2.70 -5.18
N PRO A 316 18.93 -3.93 -4.96
CA PRO A 316 18.18 -5.16 -5.17
C PRO A 316 16.94 -5.27 -4.28
N GLN A 317 17.02 -4.72 -3.08
CA GLN A 317 15.95 -4.72 -2.08
C GLN A 317 14.77 -3.84 -2.52
N GLU A 318 15.03 -2.71 -3.19
CA GLU A 318 13.97 -1.89 -3.80
C GLU A 318 13.27 -2.64 -4.94
N LEU A 319 14.02 -3.38 -5.77
CA LEU A 319 13.45 -4.10 -6.90
C LEU A 319 12.59 -5.30 -6.46
N GLU A 320 13.15 -6.21 -5.68
CA GLU A 320 12.49 -7.47 -5.33
C GLU A 320 11.69 -7.41 -4.02
N GLY A 321 12.11 -6.54 -3.10
CA GLY A 321 11.65 -6.53 -1.72
C GLY A 321 12.42 -7.50 -0.82
N ASN A 322 12.21 -7.33 0.48
CA ASN A 322 12.64 -8.25 1.53
C ASN A 322 11.68 -8.11 2.73
N SER A 323 11.92 -8.79 3.85
CA SER A 323 11.05 -8.73 5.03
C SER A 323 10.87 -7.35 5.68
N THR A 324 11.62 -6.34 5.25
CA THR A 324 11.59 -4.97 5.80
C THR A 324 11.16 -3.92 4.78
N HIS A 325 11.43 -4.14 3.50
CA HIS A 325 11.14 -3.19 2.42
C HIS A 325 10.27 -3.87 1.36
N PRO A 326 9.10 -3.29 1.01
CA PRO A 326 8.29 -3.83 -0.07
C PRO A 326 9.03 -3.69 -1.39
N GLY A 327 8.93 -4.69 -2.26
CA GLY A 327 9.49 -4.61 -3.61
C GLY A 327 8.68 -3.67 -4.48
N ILE A 328 9.29 -3.12 -5.53
CA ILE A 328 8.72 -2.03 -6.31
C ILE A 328 7.35 -2.37 -6.92
N LEU A 329 7.19 -3.57 -7.50
CA LEU A 329 5.91 -3.99 -8.09
C LEU A 329 4.79 -4.13 -7.05
N LEU A 330 5.13 -4.52 -5.82
CA LEU A 330 4.19 -4.60 -4.72
C LEU A 330 3.78 -3.21 -4.22
N GLN A 331 4.73 -2.26 -4.20
CA GLN A 331 4.47 -0.86 -3.87
C GLN A 331 3.57 -0.20 -4.91
N ILE A 332 3.85 -0.38 -6.20
CA ILE A 332 3.02 0.10 -7.32
C ILE A 332 1.61 -0.45 -7.19
N LEU A 333 1.46 -1.75 -6.94
CA LEU A 333 0.14 -2.37 -6.71
C LEU A 333 -0.61 -1.69 -5.55
N ARG A 334 0.05 -1.46 -4.42
CA ARG A 334 -0.55 -0.79 -3.26
C ARG A 334 -1.00 0.62 -3.59
N ASN A 335 -0.16 1.39 -4.29
CA ASN A 335 -0.48 2.76 -4.69
C ASN A 335 -1.60 2.82 -5.74
N GLN A 336 -1.61 1.89 -6.69
CA GLN A 336 -2.69 1.74 -7.66
C GLN A 336 -4.04 1.54 -6.96
N ILE A 337 -4.10 0.62 -5.99
CA ILE A 337 -5.31 0.32 -5.21
C ILE A 337 -5.70 1.54 -4.36
N ALA A 338 -4.74 2.18 -3.69
CA ALA A 338 -5.00 3.37 -2.87
C ALA A 338 -5.60 4.53 -3.68
N ASN A 339 -5.19 4.67 -4.95
CA ASN A 339 -5.73 5.65 -5.89
C ASN A 339 -7.00 5.18 -6.63
N ASN A 340 -7.54 4.00 -6.29
CA ASN A 340 -8.68 3.36 -6.92
C ASN A 340 -8.56 3.24 -8.45
N LYS A 341 -7.40 2.79 -8.96
CA LYS A 341 -7.11 2.63 -10.40
C LYS A 341 -7.14 1.15 -10.83
N GLU A 342 -7.53 0.88 -12.06
CA GLU A 342 -7.58 -0.49 -12.64
C GLU A 342 -6.19 -0.98 -13.09
N GLY A 343 -5.29 -0.07 -13.48
CA GLY A 343 -3.93 -0.43 -13.88
C GLY A 343 -2.89 0.65 -13.60
N SER A 344 -1.64 0.38 -13.95
CA SER A 344 -0.51 1.28 -13.71
C SER A 344 0.39 1.44 -14.93
N ILE A 345 0.90 2.64 -15.16
CA ILE A 345 2.02 2.92 -16.06
C ILE A 345 3.20 3.27 -15.16
N VAL A 346 4.30 2.57 -15.35
CA VAL A 346 5.49 2.70 -14.52
C VAL A 346 6.65 3.07 -15.43
N PHE A 347 7.25 4.22 -15.17
CA PHE A 347 8.48 4.61 -15.81
C PHE A 347 9.64 4.39 -14.82
N MET A 348 10.60 3.56 -15.21
CA MET A 348 11.83 3.35 -14.43
C MET A 348 12.98 4.01 -15.19
N ASP A 349 13.35 5.22 -14.76
CA ASP A 349 14.46 5.95 -15.39
C ASP A 349 15.81 5.37 -14.93
N GLU A 350 16.86 5.67 -15.71
CA GLU A 350 18.24 5.27 -15.42
C GLU A 350 18.42 3.78 -15.10
N ALA A 351 17.82 2.92 -15.93
CA ALA A 351 17.86 1.46 -15.79
C ALA A 351 19.22 0.81 -16.11
N LEU A 352 20.33 1.45 -15.72
CA LEU A 352 21.70 0.91 -15.82
C LEU A 352 21.87 -0.34 -14.96
N TRP A 353 21.11 -0.42 -13.86
CA TRP A 353 21.07 -1.56 -12.95
C TRP A 353 20.66 -2.88 -13.64
N ILE A 354 20.07 -2.84 -14.84
CA ILE A 354 19.65 -4.05 -15.57
C ILE A 354 20.82 -4.98 -15.91
N ASN A 355 22.02 -4.41 -16.07
CA ASN A 355 23.24 -5.15 -16.35
C ASN A 355 24.13 -5.34 -15.11
N ASP A 356 23.76 -4.77 -13.97
CA ASP A 356 24.53 -4.93 -12.74
C ASP A 356 24.52 -6.39 -12.27
N LYS A 357 25.71 -6.92 -12.01
CA LYS A 357 25.92 -8.27 -11.50
C LYS A 357 25.24 -8.47 -10.14
N GLN A 358 25.18 -7.44 -9.30
CA GLN A 358 24.53 -7.53 -7.98
C GLN A 358 23.00 -7.62 -8.11
N MET A 359 22.43 -7.00 -9.14
CA MET A 359 20.98 -6.95 -9.38
C MET A 359 20.45 -8.17 -10.15
N ARG A 360 21.31 -8.88 -10.88
CA ARG A 360 20.95 -9.97 -11.80
C ARG A 360 20.02 -11.03 -11.18
N GLY A 361 20.24 -11.42 -9.93
CA GLY A 361 19.39 -12.40 -9.24
C GLY A 361 17.96 -11.88 -9.03
N SER A 362 17.83 -10.64 -8.54
CA SER A 362 16.54 -9.99 -8.29
C SER A 362 15.79 -9.69 -9.59
N ILE A 363 16.50 -9.24 -10.64
CA ILE A 363 15.93 -9.04 -11.99
C ILE A 363 15.29 -10.33 -12.50
N LYS A 364 15.98 -11.47 -12.36
CA LYS A 364 15.42 -12.77 -12.80
C LYS A 364 14.19 -13.16 -11.99
N ARG A 365 14.16 -12.93 -10.67
CA ARG A 365 12.98 -13.28 -9.87
C ARG A 365 11.79 -12.36 -10.12
N VAL A 366 12.03 -11.08 -10.37
CA VAL A 366 10.97 -10.09 -10.63
C VAL A 366 10.45 -10.16 -12.06
N PHE A 367 11.32 -10.30 -13.06
CA PHE A 367 10.94 -10.21 -14.48
C PHE A 367 10.98 -11.54 -15.25
N ASN A 368 11.74 -12.55 -14.80
CA ASN A 368 11.76 -13.89 -15.43
C ASN A 368 10.86 -14.92 -14.73
N GLY A 369 10.20 -14.56 -13.62
CA GLY A 369 9.27 -15.40 -12.88
C GLY A 369 7.93 -15.64 -13.61
N ASN A 370 6.90 -16.05 -12.86
CA ASN A 370 5.55 -16.13 -13.42
C ASN A 370 5.01 -14.72 -13.67
N PHE A 371 4.87 -14.32 -14.93
CA PHE A 371 4.44 -12.98 -15.39
C PHE A 371 3.14 -12.48 -14.79
N THR A 372 2.29 -13.38 -14.32
CA THR A 372 1.03 -13.01 -13.72
C THR A 372 1.14 -12.78 -12.22
N LYS A 373 2.31 -12.98 -11.58
CA LYS A 373 2.46 -12.90 -10.13
C LYS A 373 3.51 -11.89 -9.69
N ILE A 374 3.19 -11.12 -8.67
CA ILE A 374 4.09 -10.15 -8.05
C ILE A 374 4.94 -10.84 -6.98
N SER A 375 6.22 -10.43 -6.85
CA SER A 375 7.08 -10.85 -5.74
C SER A 375 6.47 -10.43 -4.40
N THR A 376 6.27 -11.40 -3.51
CA THR A 376 5.74 -11.18 -2.16
C THR A 376 6.78 -11.40 -1.08
N ALA A 377 8.07 -11.21 -1.39
CA ALA A 377 9.17 -11.37 -0.43
C ALA A 377 8.96 -10.55 0.86
N TYR A 378 8.25 -9.42 0.76
CA TYR A 378 7.87 -8.57 1.88
C TYR A 378 7.00 -9.26 2.94
N PHE A 379 6.12 -10.17 2.53
CA PHE A 379 5.28 -10.91 3.47
C PHE A 379 5.99 -12.12 4.09
N GLY A 380 7.22 -12.40 3.66
CA GLY A 380 7.99 -13.57 4.08
C GLY A 380 7.43 -14.88 3.53
N THR A 381 7.86 -15.99 4.14
CA THR A 381 7.31 -17.33 3.88
C THR A 381 6.25 -17.65 4.91
N ASN A 382 5.09 -18.18 4.48
CA ASN A 382 4.07 -18.62 5.44
C ASN A 382 4.62 -19.75 6.33
N ILE A 383 3.92 -20.01 7.44
CA ILE A 383 4.19 -21.11 8.39
C ILE A 383 4.23 -22.48 7.68
N LYS A 384 3.62 -22.62 6.49
CA LYS A 384 3.61 -23.82 5.65
C LYS A 384 4.64 -23.81 4.50
N GLY A 385 5.55 -22.83 4.47
CA GLY A 385 6.52 -22.65 3.38
C GLY A 385 5.92 -22.11 2.06
N THR A 386 4.62 -21.81 2.03
CA THR A 386 3.94 -21.26 0.84
C THR A 386 4.14 -19.74 0.77
N THR A 387 4.47 -19.23 -0.41
CA THR A 387 4.49 -17.78 -0.67
C THR A 387 3.07 -17.30 -0.99
N VAL A 388 2.75 -16.07 -0.58
CA VAL A 388 1.48 -15.43 -0.95
C VAL A 388 1.49 -15.21 -2.47
N ALA A 389 0.48 -15.70 -3.17
CA ALA A 389 0.37 -15.46 -4.60
C ALA A 389 -0.50 -14.23 -4.84
N LEU A 390 0.10 -13.15 -5.33
CA LEU A 390 -0.63 -11.95 -5.74
C LEU A 390 -0.59 -11.83 -7.26
N ASP A 391 -1.76 -11.75 -7.87
CA ASP A 391 -1.85 -11.52 -9.31
C ASP A 391 -1.45 -10.08 -9.66
N ALA A 392 -0.69 -9.94 -10.75
CA ALA A 392 -0.28 -8.66 -11.27
C ALA A 392 -1.47 -7.99 -12.00
N PRO A 393 -1.88 -6.77 -11.63
CA PRO A 393 -2.86 -6.01 -12.39
C PRO A 393 -2.28 -5.62 -13.77
N PRO A 394 -3.12 -5.07 -14.66
CA PRO A 394 -2.65 -4.40 -15.87
C PRO A 394 -1.54 -3.39 -15.56
N MET A 395 -0.33 -3.69 -16.01
CA MET A 395 0.83 -2.81 -15.85
C MET A 395 1.54 -2.60 -17.18
N LEU A 396 1.89 -1.35 -17.49
CA LEU A 396 2.81 -0.99 -18.56
C LEU A 396 4.10 -0.46 -17.92
N ILE A 397 5.15 -1.29 -17.94
CA ILE A 397 6.44 -0.99 -17.32
C ILE A 397 7.42 -0.65 -18.42
N CYS A 398 7.89 0.59 -18.41
CA CYS A 398 8.86 1.13 -19.36
C CYS A 398 10.16 1.46 -18.64
N LEU A 399 11.26 0.81 -19.04
CA LEU A 399 12.60 1.13 -18.55
C LEU A 399 13.29 2.08 -19.54
N ALA A 400 13.94 3.13 -19.05
CA ALA A 400 14.83 3.94 -19.87
C ALA A 400 16.30 3.58 -19.62
N SER A 401 17.04 3.29 -20.69
CA SER A 401 18.47 2.97 -20.60
C SER A 401 19.29 3.80 -21.59
N ASN A 402 20.48 4.21 -21.14
CA ASN A 402 21.44 5.00 -21.91
C ASN A 402 22.34 4.13 -22.79
N ASN A 403 21.74 3.43 -23.77
CA ASN A 403 22.42 2.65 -24.81
C ASN A 403 23.18 1.38 -24.37
N THR A 404 22.86 0.78 -23.23
CA THR A 404 23.42 -0.53 -22.88
C THR A 404 22.49 -1.64 -23.35
N ALA A 405 22.96 -2.48 -24.27
CA ALA A 405 22.29 -3.74 -24.58
C ALA A 405 22.19 -4.60 -23.30
N ILE A 406 21.09 -5.34 -23.13
CA ILE A 406 20.97 -6.26 -22.01
C ILE A 406 21.91 -7.44 -22.24
N GLU A 407 22.83 -7.68 -21.30
CA GLU A 407 23.81 -8.77 -21.41
C GLU A 407 23.16 -10.15 -21.24
N ASP A 408 22.15 -10.28 -20.38
CA ASP A 408 21.49 -11.55 -20.08
C ASP A 408 20.38 -11.85 -21.11
N PRO A 409 20.54 -12.88 -21.97
CA PRO A 409 19.59 -13.14 -23.06
C PRO A 409 18.19 -13.52 -22.57
N ALA A 410 18.11 -14.19 -21.42
CA ALA A 410 16.84 -14.57 -20.80
C ALA A 410 16.03 -13.33 -20.39
N THR A 411 16.68 -12.35 -19.77
CA THR A 411 16.08 -11.06 -19.44
C THR A 411 15.75 -10.27 -20.72
N ALA A 412 16.67 -10.22 -21.70
CA ALA A 412 16.43 -9.53 -22.97
C ALA A 412 15.18 -10.03 -23.70
N GLY A 413 14.95 -11.34 -23.73
CA GLY A 413 13.76 -11.93 -24.35
C GLY A 413 12.43 -11.64 -23.66
N ARG A 414 12.43 -10.95 -22.50
CA ARG A 414 11.19 -10.54 -21.79
C ARG A 414 10.74 -9.13 -22.11
N PHE A 415 11.65 -8.29 -22.59
CA PHE A 415 11.37 -6.90 -22.87
C PHE A 415 11.27 -6.70 -24.37
N ASP A 416 10.27 -5.92 -24.79
CA ASP A 416 10.29 -5.35 -26.13
C ASP A 416 11.28 -4.17 -26.13
N ILE A 417 12.44 -4.42 -26.75
CA ILE A 417 13.55 -3.45 -26.82
C ILE A 417 13.31 -2.50 -27.99
N ILE A 418 13.22 -1.21 -27.70
CA ILE A 418 13.02 -0.14 -28.68
C ILE A 418 14.24 0.77 -28.69
N LYS A 419 14.79 1.00 -29.87
CA LYS A 419 15.79 2.04 -30.09
C LYS A 419 15.07 3.37 -30.27
N PHE A 420 15.19 4.22 -29.26
CA PHE A 420 14.58 5.54 -29.27
C PHE A 420 15.36 6.46 -30.22
N PRO A 421 14.70 7.07 -31.23
CA PRO A 421 15.36 7.84 -32.26
C PRO A 421 15.92 9.17 -31.72
N TYR A 422 16.85 9.76 -32.48
CA TYR A 422 17.31 11.12 -32.22
C TYR A 422 16.27 12.14 -32.70
N PRO A 423 16.10 13.27 -31.99
CA PRO A 423 15.23 14.35 -32.45
C PRO A 423 15.70 14.92 -33.79
N SER A 424 14.76 15.38 -34.60
CA SER A 424 15.10 16.03 -35.86
C SER A 424 15.83 17.35 -35.63
N GLN A 425 16.65 17.78 -36.60
CA GLN A 425 17.34 19.05 -36.51
C GLN A 425 16.35 20.21 -36.38
N ALA A 426 15.25 20.19 -37.15
CA ALA A 426 14.20 21.20 -37.06
C ALA A 426 13.58 21.27 -35.65
N THR A 427 13.39 20.11 -35.00
CA THR A 427 12.89 20.02 -33.62
C THR A 427 13.87 20.63 -32.63
N LEU A 428 15.17 20.33 -32.76
CA LEU A 428 16.22 20.88 -31.92
C LEU A 428 16.30 22.42 -32.04
N VAL A 429 16.25 22.95 -33.26
CA VAL A 429 16.24 24.39 -33.52
C VAL A 429 14.99 25.05 -32.91
N ASN A 430 13.81 24.45 -33.08
CA ASN A 430 12.57 24.95 -32.49
C ASN A 430 12.64 24.96 -30.95
N TYR A 431 13.19 23.91 -30.35
CA TYR A 431 13.38 23.82 -28.90
C TYR A 431 14.34 24.88 -28.37
N ALA A 432 15.51 25.03 -29.01
CA ALA A 432 16.50 26.05 -28.69
C ALA A 432 15.91 27.46 -28.79
N TYR A 433 15.16 27.74 -29.85
CA TYR A 433 14.50 29.03 -30.05
C TYR A 433 13.46 29.34 -28.96
N GLN A 434 12.66 28.35 -28.54
CA GLN A 434 11.70 28.52 -27.46
C GLN A 434 12.40 28.75 -26.11
N LEU A 435 13.47 28.01 -25.82
CA LEU A 435 14.28 28.21 -24.62
C LEU A 435 14.90 29.61 -24.59
N ALA A 436 15.53 30.03 -25.69
CA ALA A 436 16.13 31.36 -25.79
C ALA A 436 15.08 32.46 -25.58
N LYS A 437 13.88 32.31 -26.18
CA LYS A 437 12.77 33.24 -25.98
C LYS A 437 12.32 33.33 -24.53
N GLN A 438 12.38 32.24 -23.78
CA GLN A 438 11.95 32.18 -22.39
C GLN A 438 13.05 32.64 -21.41
N SER A 439 14.31 32.68 -21.85
CA SER A 439 15.44 33.13 -21.03
C SER A 439 15.27 34.58 -20.60
N LYS A 440 15.30 34.81 -19.29
CA LYS A 440 15.28 36.16 -18.71
C LYS A 440 16.59 36.90 -19.00
N LEU A 441 17.71 36.19 -19.03
CA LEU A 441 19.04 36.76 -19.19
C LEU A 441 19.20 37.36 -20.60
N LEU A 442 18.85 36.60 -21.64
CA LEU A 442 18.92 37.09 -23.02
C LEU A 442 17.98 38.28 -23.28
N ARG A 443 16.79 38.29 -22.64
CA ARG A 443 15.86 39.42 -22.69
C ARG A 443 16.44 40.68 -22.05
N LEU A 444 17.16 40.55 -20.93
CA LEU A 444 17.79 41.69 -20.26
C LEU A 444 18.99 42.23 -21.04
N SER A 445 19.68 41.36 -21.77
CA SER A 445 20.80 41.73 -22.64
C SER A 445 20.36 42.28 -24.02
N ASN A 446 19.04 42.40 -24.29
CA ASN A 446 18.48 42.87 -25.58
C ASN A 446 19.03 42.13 -26.82
N ILE A 447 19.32 40.84 -26.69
CA ILE A 447 19.87 40.04 -27.79
C ILE A 447 18.74 39.62 -28.73
N GLU A 448 18.88 39.92 -30.02
CA GLU A 448 17.93 39.47 -31.03
C GLU A 448 18.13 37.98 -31.30
N ILE A 449 17.09 37.19 -31.09
CA ILE A 449 17.14 35.73 -31.23
C ILE A 449 16.83 35.37 -32.68
N ASP A 450 17.87 35.12 -33.47
CA ASP A 450 17.74 34.60 -34.83
C ASP A 450 17.73 33.06 -34.84
N LYS A 451 16.73 32.50 -35.52
CA LYS A 451 16.58 31.05 -35.68
C LYS A 451 17.63 30.46 -36.63
N ALA A 452 18.07 31.21 -37.64
CA ALA A 452 19.10 30.75 -38.57
C ALA A 452 20.47 30.64 -37.87
N ALA A 453 20.83 31.61 -37.03
CA ALA A 453 22.03 31.54 -36.19
C ALA A 453 22.03 30.33 -35.24
N ILE A 454 20.89 30.02 -34.61
CA ILE A 454 20.73 28.82 -33.78
C ILE A 454 20.92 27.54 -34.60
N GLU A 455 20.40 27.50 -35.83
CA GLU A 455 20.54 26.36 -36.73
C GLU A 455 22.00 26.11 -37.11
N THR A 456 22.73 27.15 -37.49
CA THR A 456 24.17 27.08 -37.78
C THR A 456 24.95 26.56 -36.57
N TRP A 457 24.68 27.09 -35.38
CA TRP A 457 25.34 26.65 -34.15
C TRP A 457 25.12 25.15 -33.86
N ILE A 458 23.88 24.66 -33.98
CA ILE A 458 23.55 23.25 -33.77
C ILE A 458 24.31 22.35 -34.74
N GLN A 459 24.43 22.78 -36.01
CA GLN A 459 25.18 22.03 -37.03
C GLN A 459 26.68 22.02 -36.78
N GLU A 460 27.27 23.17 -36.48
CA GLU A 460 28.72 23.30 -36.25
C GLU A 460 29.20 22.52 -35.03
N ASN A 461 28.35 22.39 -34.01
CA ASN A 461 28.67 21.70 -32.77
C ASN A 461 28.16 20.25 -32.73
N ASP A 462 27.60 19.73 -33.83
CA ASP A 462 27.03 18.38 -33.94
C ASP A 462 26.06 18.03 -32.78
N ILE A 463 25.22 19.01 -32.38
CA ILE A 463 24.32 18.86 -31.23
C ILE A 463 23.15 17.94 -31.60
N LYS A 464 23.00 16.84 -30.85
CA LYS A 464 21.97 15.80 -31.10
C LYS A 464 20.95 15.64 -29.97
N GLU A 465 21.15 16.33 -28.85
CA GLU A 465 20.40 16.11 -27.62
C GLU A 465 19.79 17.41 -27.09
N PHE A 466 18.55 17.34 -26.57
CA PHE A 466 17.89 18.50 -25.95
C PHE A 466 18.65 19.01 -24.72
N ARG A 467 19.31 18.10 -23.99
CA ARG A 467 20.07 18.44 -22.77
C ARG A 467 21.29 19.33 -23.08
N GLN A 468 21.98 19.06 -24.18
CA GLN A 468 23.11 19.88 -24.64
C GLN A 468 22.67 21.29 -25.01
N ILE A 469 21.50 21.43 -25.65
CA ILE A 469 20.90 22.74 -25.94
C ILE A 469 20.61 23.50 -24.65
N GLN A 470 19.93 22.84 -23.70
CA GLN A 470 19.56 23.47 -22.44
C GLN A 470 20.78 23.95 -21.63
N ALA A 471 21.91 23.24 -21.70
CA ALA A 471 23.12 23.62 -21.01
C ALA A 471 23.84 24.83 -21.64
N ASN A 472 23.79 24.96 -22.97
CA ASN A 472 24.73 25.81 -23.71
C ASN A 472 24.08 27.02 -24.41
N ILE A 473 22.76 27.02 -24.63
CA ILE A 473 22.09 28.02 -25.47
C ILE A 473 22.26 29.45 -24.95
N GLU A 474 22.20 29.66 -23.63
CA GLU A 474 22.33 31.01 -23.06
C GLU A 474 23.76 31.53 -23.16
N GLN A 475 24.76 30.70 -22.85
CA GLN A 475 26.17 31.09 -22.94
C GLN A 475 26.56 31.41 -24.38
N ASN A 476 26.13 30.57 -25.32
CA ASN A 476 26.44 30.76 -26.72
C ASN A 476 25.85 32.07 -27.27
N LEU A 477 24.57 32.34 -27.00
CA LEU A 477 23.91 33.56 -27.48
C LEU A 477 24.42 34.83 -26.79
N LEU A 478 25.17 34.75 -25.69
CA LEU A 478 25.83 35.90 -25.06
C LEU A 478 27.21 36.21 -25.63
N THR A 479 27.85 35.22 -26.27
CA THR A 479 29.20 35.34 -26.86
C THR A 479 29.17 35.76 -28.33
N VAL A 480 28.01 35.62 -28.98
CA VAL A 480 27.69 36.14 -30.32
C VAL A 480 27.17 37.56 -30.18
#